data_AF-A0A258CTQ6-F1
#
_entry.id   AF-A0A258CTQ6-F1
#
_cell.length_a   1.000
_cell.length_b   1.000
_cell.length_c   1.000
_cell.angle_alpha   90.00
_cell.angle_beta   90.00
_cell.angle_gamma   90.00
#
_symmetry.space_group_name_H-M   'P 1'
#
loop_
_entity.id
_entity.type
_entity.pdbx_description
1 polymer ?
#
loop_
_entity_poly.entity_id
_entity_poly.type
_entity_poly.pdbx_seq_one_letter_code
_entity_poly.pdbx_strand_id
1 'polypeptide(L)'
;MSRIVYVNGAYLPEEDAKISVFDRGFIFGDGIYEVSAVIGGKLVDCEAHLARLARSCGEIRLALPWSTAELVAIHEELIRRNALDEGGVYLEVTRGAADRDFPFPKDVTPTLVMFTQARNFVNAPAAKTGIKVVSTPDLRWARRDIKSVNLLAPVLAKQFAAENGAQEAWMIEDGVVTEGASSTAWIVKGKTLISRPLS
;
A
#
# COMPACT_ATOMS: atom_id res chain seq x y z
N MET A 1 24.20 9.63 -3.05
CA MET A 1 24.00 8.20 -2.78
C MET A 1 22.56 7.88 -3.16
N SER A 2 22.34 6.77 -3.85
CA SER A 2 21.00 6.26 -4.16
C SER A 2 20.25 5.90 -2.88
N ARG A 3 18.92 5.84 -2.98
CA ARG A 3 18.05 5.41 -1.88
C ARG A 3 18.38 3.96 -1.51
N ILE A 4 18.43 3.67 -0.22
CA ILE A 4 18.55 2.29 0.28
C ILE A 4 17.15 1.67 0.37
N VAL A 5 17.01 0.46 -0.14
CA VAL A 5 15.80 -0.37 -0.05
C VAL A 5 16.10 -1.68 0.66
N TYR A 6 15.08 -2.37 1.11
CA TYR A 6 15.20 -3.69 1.73
C TYR A 6 14.58 -4.75 0.80
N VAL A 7 15.33 -5.81 0.51
CA VAL A 7 14.84 -6.98 -0.24
C VAL A 7 15.34 -8.23 0.48
N ASN A 8 14.42 -9.06 0.97
CA ASN A 8 14.70 -10.39 1.52
C ASN A 8 15.90 -10.46 2.50
N GLY A 9 15.98 -9.52 3.47
CA GLY A 9 17.04 -9.50 4.48
C GLY A 9 18.21 -8.57 4.16
N ALA A 10 18.32 -8.07 2.93
CA ALA A 10 19.41 -7.22 2.51
C ALA A 10 18.98 -5.75 2.35
N TYR A 11 19.77 -4.84 2.92
CA TYR A 11 19.68 -3.40 2.65
C TYR A 11 20.63 -3.04 1.52
N LEU A 12 20.09 -2.61 0.39
CA LEU A 12 20.83 -2.42 -0.85
C LEU A 12 20.53 -1.06 -1.47
N PRO A 13 21.44 -0.49 -2.28
CA PRO A 13 21.10 0.56 -3.23
C PRO A 13 19.91 0.14 -4.11
N GLU A 14 19.00 1.06 -4.43
CA GLU A 14 17.77 0.74 -5.17
C GLU A 14 18.03 0.16 -6.57
N GLU A 15 19.14 0.52 -7.20
CA GLU A 15 19.59 0.00 -8.50
C GLU A 15 20.01 -1.48 -8.46
N ASP A 16 20.38 -1.98 -7.28
CA ASP A 16 20.78 -3.37 -7.06
C ASP A 16 19.61 -4.26 -6.61
N ALA A 17 18.46 -3.66 -6.30
CA ALA A 17 17.28 -4.36 -5.82
C ALA A 17 16.61 -5.16 -6.93
N LYS A 18 16.55 -6.48 -6.75
CA LYS A 18 16.00 -7.42 -7.74
C LYS A 18 15.11 -8.44 -7.06
N ILE A 19 14.00 -8.77 -7.73
CA ILE A 19 13.18 -9.94 -7.42
C ILE A 19 13.19 -10.88 -8.63
N SER A 20 12.80 -12.13 -8.41
CA SER A 20 12.65 -13.09 -9.50
C SER A 20 11.54 -12.66 -10.46
N VAL A 21 11.73 -12.87 -11.76
CA VAL A 21 10.63 -12.74 -12.74
C VAL A 21 9.53 -13.78 -12.54
N PHE A 22 9.82 -14.84 -11.78
CA PHE A 22 8.85 -15.87 -11.36
C PHE A 22 8.19 -15.55 -10.02
N ASP A 23 8.45 -14.36 -9.44
CA ASP A 23 7.74 -13.92 -8.25
C ASP A 23 6.24 -13.79 -8.54
N ARG A 24 5.42 -14.45 -7.72
CA ARG A 24 3.98 -14.48 -7.94
C ARG A 24 3.30 -13.13 -7.73
N GLY A 25 3.92 -12.20 -6.98
CA GLY A 25 3.49 -10.81 -6.94
C GLY A 25 3.58 -10.16 -8.32
N PHE A 26 4.68 -10.38 -9.04
CA PHE A 26 4.87 -9.88 -10.40
C PHE A 26 3.96 -10.58 -11.42
N ILE A 27 3.80 -11.90 -11.31
CA ILE A 27 3.04 -12.70 -12.30
C ILE A 27 1.52 -12.62 -12.10
N PHE A 28 1.05 -12.58 -10.86
CA PHE A 28 -0.38 -12.74 -10.53
C PHE A 28 -0.94 -11.65 -9.62
N GLY A 29 -0.12 -10.72 -9.13
CA GLY A 29 -0.54 -9.84 -8.03
C GLY A 29 -0.78 -10.59 -6.71
N ASP A 30 -0.13 -11.75 -6.51
CA ASP A 30 -0.28 -12.60 -5.32
C ASP A 30 0.57 -12.05 -4.16
N GLY A 31 0.17 -10.90 -3.65
CA GLY A 31 0.86 -10.18 -2.59
C GLY A 31 0.00 -9.12 -1.89
N ILE A 32 0.48 -8.70 -0.72
CA ILE A 32 -0.14 -7.73 0.18
C ILE A 32 0.85 -6.58 0.41
N TYR A 33 0.35 -5.36 0.52
CA TYR A 33 1.20 -4.21 0.81
C TYR A 33 0.64 -3.32 1.93
N GLU A 34 1.54 -2.55 2.54
CA GLU A 34 1.24 -1.48 3.48
C GLU A 34 2.04 -0.22 3.17
N VAL A 35 1.54 0.92 3.65
CA VAL A 35 2.27 2.19 3.63
C VAL A 35 2.13 2.84 5.00
N SER A 36 3.22 2.82 5.78
CA SER A 36 3.28 3.44 7.10
C SER A 36 3.84 4.86 6.96
N ALA A 37 3.18 5.85 7.55
CA ALA A 37 3.67 7.23 7.54
C ALA A 37 4.86 7.42 8.50
N VAL A 38 5.73 8.37 8.17
CA VAL A 38 6.89 8.79 8.94
C VAL A 38 6.84 10.30 9.09
N ILE A 39 6.91 10.78 10.34
CA ILE A 39 6.93 12.20 10.70
C ILE A 39 7.99 12.41 11.78
N GLY A 40 8.92 13.35 11.56
CA GLY A 40 10.04 13.59 12.48
C GLY A 40 10.94 12.37 12.66
N GLY A 41 11.12 11.59 11.58
CA GLY A 41 11.87 10.33 11.59
C GLY A 41 11.22 9.18 12.36
N LYS A 42 9.95 9.30 12.76
CA LYS A 42 9.23 8.28 13.54
C LYS A 42 8.02 7.76 12.79
N LEU A 43 7.81 6.44 12.90
CA LEU A 43 6.63 5.78 12.36
C LEU A 43 5.35 6.26 13.07
N VAL A 44 4.28 6.43 12.30
CA VAL A 44 2.93 6.77 12.79
C VAL A 44 2.02 5.55 12.63
N ASP A 45 1.30 5.19 13.70
CA ASP A 45 0.32 4.09 13.73
C ASP A 45 0.79 2.74 13.17
N CYS A 46 2.09 2.45 13.22
CA CYS A 46 2.69 1.27 12.58
C CYS A 46 2.08 -0.05 13.07
N GLU A 47 1.74 -0.15 14.35
CA GLU A 47 1.09 -1.34 14.89
C GLU A 47 -0.23 -1.66 14.18
N ALA A 48 -1.06 -0.64 13.91
CA ALA A 48 -2.32 -0.82 13.19
C ALA A 48 -2.09 -1.23 11.72
N HIS A 49 -1.05 -0.67 11.07
CA HIS A 49 -0.64 -1.08 9.73
C HIS A 49 -0.21 -2.54 9.70
N LEU A 50 0.64 -2.98 10.64
CA LEU A 50 1.13 -4.37 10.69
C LEU A 50 0.03 -5.36 11.09
N ALA A 51 -0.94 -4.95 11.91
CA ALA A 51 -2.13 -5.76 12.17
C ALA A 51 -2.97 -5.96 10.89
N ARG A 52 -3.13 -4.92 10.05
CA ARG A 52 -3.83 -5.04 8.77
C ARG A 52 -3.05 -5.85 7.73
N LEU A 53 -1.72 -5.75 7.72
CA LEU A 53 -0.84 -6.62 6.94
C LEU A 53 -1.09 -8.09 7.29
N ALA A 54 -1.01 -8.44 8.58
CA ALA A 54 -1.21 -9.81 9.06
C ALA A 54 -2.61 -10.34 8.70
N ARG A 55 -3.66 -9.53 8.89
CA ARG A 55 -5.03 -9.89 8.49
C ARG A 55 -5.11 -10.16 6.98
N SER A 56 -4.60 -9.26 6.16
CA SER A 56 -4.69 -9.36 4.70
C SER A 56 -3.89 -10.56 4.15
N CYS A 57 -2.73 -10.87 4.75
CA CYS A 57 -1.99 -12.11 4.46
C CYS A 57 -2.82 -13.34 4.83
N GLY A 58 -3.51 -13.32 5.97
CA GLY A 58 -4.44 -14.38 6.40
C GLY A 58 -5.56 -14.65 5.40
N GLU A 59 -6.19 -13.61 4.86
CA GLU A 59 -7.28 -13.71 3.88
C GLU A 59 -6.90 -14.45 2.58
N ILE A 60 -5.61 -14.39 2.21
CA ILE A 60 -5.09 -15.10 1.02
C ILE A 60 -4.21 -16.32 1.40
N ARG A 61 -4.19 -16.72 2.67
CA ARG A 61 -3.35 -17.81 3.21
C ARG A 61 -1.88 -17.64 2.80
N LEU A 62 -1.37 -16.42 2.85
CA LEU A 62 0.04 -16.09 2.64
C LEU A 62 0.75 -16.15 3.99
N ALA A 63 1.83 -16.92 4.08
CA ALA A 63 2.64 -17.00 5.29
C ALA A 63 3.37 -15.66 5.54
N LEU A 64 3.30 -15.14 6.76
CA LEU A 64 4.06 -13.97 7.19
C LEU A 64 5.10 -14.43 8.23
N PRO A 65 6.31 -14.86 7.80
CA PRO A 65 7.30 -15.45 8.70
C PRO A 65 7.97 -14.44 9.64
N TRP A 66 7.81 -13.15 9.38
CA TRP A 66 8.32 -12.07 10.23
C TRP A 66 7.34 -11.72 11.33
N SER A 67 7.84 -11.62 12.55
CA SER A 67 7.11 -11.04 13.68
C SER A 67 6.90 -9.53 13.49
N THR A 68 5.91 -8.98 14.18
CA THR A 68 5.67 -7.53 14.22
C THR A 68 6.92 -6.76 14.66
N ALA A 69 7.64 -7.26 15.67
CA ALA A 69 8.85 -6.62 16.17
C ALA A 69 9.99 -6.60 15.13
N GLU A 70 10.19 -7.68 14.38
CA GLU A 70 11.16 -7.72 13.28
C GLU A 70 10.79 -6.74 12.17
N LEU A 71 9.51 -6.68 11.78
CA LEU A 71 9.06 -5.73 10.76
C LEU A 71 9.28 -4.28 11.23
N VAL A 72 8.95 -3.94 12.47
CA VAL A 72 9.22 -2.61 13.03
C VAL A 72 10.72 -2.28 12.99
N ALA A 73 11.58 -3.20 13.43
CA ALA A 73 13.03 -3.00 13.38
C ALA A 73 13.54 -2.76 11.94
N ILE A 74 12.99 -3.49 10.95
CA ILE A 74 13.35 -3.29 9.54
C ILE A 74 12.93 -1.88 9.06
N HIS A 75 11.73 -1.42 9.41
CA HIS A 75 11.25 -0.08 9.07
C HIS A 75 12.15 1.00 9.66
N GLU A 76 12.45 0.93 10.96
CA GLU A 76 13.26 1.93 11.67
C GLU A 76 14.68 2.01 11.09
N GLU A 77 15.29 0.86 10.80
CA GLU A 77 16.61 0.82 10.18
C GLU A 77 16.59 1.41 8.76
N LEU A 78 15.52 1.16 7.99
CA LEU A 78 15.37 1.73 6.64
C LEU A 78 15.19 3.25 6.68
N ILE A 79 14.42 3.77 7.64
CA ILE A 79 14.24 5.20 7.90
C ILE A 79 15.61 5.83 8.24
N ARG A 80 16.35 5.22 9.16
CA ARG A 80 17.67 5.68 9.60
C ARG A 80 18.67 5.72 8.44
N ARG A 81 18.76 4.65 7.65
CA ARG A 81 19.69 4.56 6.50
C ARG A 81 19.41 5.59 5.42
N ASN A 82 18.16 5.97 5.23
CA ASN A 82 17.75 6.96 4.24
C ASN A 82 17.64 8.39 4.79
N ALA A 83 17.91 8.60 6.08
CA ALA A 83 17.68 9.86 6.78
C ALA A 83 16.27 10.45 6.49
N LEU A 84 15.24 9.57 6.44
CA LEU A 84 13.87 9.98 6.14
C LEU A 84 13.28 10.71 7.36
N ASP A 85 13.09 12.01 7.25
CA ASP A 85 12.41 12.81 8.28
C ASP A 85 10.88 12.79 8.10
N GLU A 86 10.41 12.92 6.86
CA GLU A 86 8.99 13.01 6.53
C GLU A 86 8.67 12.25 5.24
N GLY A 87 7.69 11.36 5.30
CA GLY A 87 7.27 10.57 4.15
C GLY A 87 6.62 9.26 4.54
N GLY A 88 6.77 8.21 3.72
CA GLY A 88 6.24 6.89 4.03
C GLY A 88 7.26 5.78 3.82
N VAL A 89 7.02 4.64 4.47
CA VAL A 89 7.66 3.37 4.16
C VAL A 89 6.62 2.49 3.49
N TYR A 90 6.90 2.12 2.24
CA TYR A 90 6.17 1.07 1.54
C TYR A 90 6.72 -0.29 1.97
N LEU A 91 5.83 -1.23 2.25
CA LEU A 91 6.15 -2.63 2.52
C LEU A 91 5.27 -3.50 1.63
N GLU A 92 5.85 -4.49 0.97
CA GLU A 92 5.13 -5.50 0.19
C GLU A 92 5.64 -6.89 0.52
N VAL A 93 4.71 -7.82 0.73
CA VAL A 93 4.97 -9.24 0.89
C VAL A 93 4.23 -10.00 -0.21
N THR A 94 4.97 -10.80 -0.97
CA THR A 94 4.38 -11.68 -2.00
C THR A 94 4.49 -13.14 -1.58
N ARG A 95 3.72 -14.02 -2.22
CA ARG A 95 3.83 -15.48 -1.97
C ARG A 95 5.21 -16.04 -2.34
N GLY A 96 6.05 -15.28 -3.03
CA GLY A 96 7.39 -15.67 -3.43
C GLY A 96 7.46 -16.25 -4.84
N ALA A 97 8.65 -16.70 -5.22
CA ALA A 97 8.94 -17.20 -6.55
C ALA A 97 8.65 -18.71 -6.69
N ALA A 98 7.95 -19.08 -7.74
CA ALA A 98 7.68 -20.46 -8.13
C ALA A 98 7.36 -20.53 -9.63
N ASP A 99 7.42 -21.73 -10.22
CA ASP A 99 6.95 -21.93 -11.60
C ASP A 99 5.51 -21.43 -11.77
N ARG A 100 5.21 -20.93 -12.97
CA ARG A 100 3.92 -20.30 -13.26
C ARG A 100 2.79 -21.34 -13.26
N ASP A 101 2.06 -21.37 -12.17
CA ASP A 101 0.81 -22.10 -12.03
C ASP A 101 -0.15 -21.38 -11.06
N PHE A 102 -1.45 -21.60 -11.18
CA PHE A 102 -2.46 -20.92 -10.35
C PHE A 102 -2.54 -21.44 -8.91
N PRO A 103 -2.52 -22.77 -8.65
CA PRO A 103 -2.50 -23.30 -7.29
C PRO A 103 -1.34 -22.76 -6.47
N PHE A 104 -1.51 -22.76 -5.15
CA PHE A 104 -0.43 -22.32 -4.26
C PHE A 104 0.72 -23.31 -4.32
N PRO A 105 1.96 -22.84 -4.53
CA PRO A 105 3.14 -23.71 -4.47
C PRO A 105 3.33 -24.23 -3.05
N LYS A 106 3.93 -25.41 -2.94
CA LYS A 106 4.38 -25.96 -1.66
C LYS A 106 5.76 -25.39 -1.34
N ASP A 107 6.04 -25.19 -0.05
CA ASP A 107 7.36 -24.85 0.48
C ASP A 107 8.03 -23.62 -0.16
N VAL A 108 7.23 -22.61 -0.53
CA VAL A 108 7.73 -21.34 -1.06
C VAL A 108 8.07 -20.37 0.07
N THR A 109 9.18 -19.64 -0.08
CA THR A 109 9.54 -18.55 0.84
C THR A 109 8.93 -17.24 0.33
N PRO A 110 8.13 -16.53 1.13
CA PRO A 110 7.61 -15.21 0.77
C PRO A 110 8.72 -14.21 0.44
N THR A 111 8.48 -13.33 -0.54
CA THR A 111 9.37 -12.19 -0.82
C THR A 111 8.90 -11.00 0.02
N LEU A 112 9.82 -10.31 0.68
CA LEU A 112 9.58 -9.04 1.38
C LEU A 112 10.43 -7.93 0.75
N VAL A 113 9.74 -6.87 0.29
CA VAL A 113 10.35 -5.66 -0.26
C VAL A 113 9.88 -4.45 0.54
N MET A 114 10.80 -3.54 0.87
CA MET A 114 10.46 -2.27 1.50
C MET A 114 11.31 -1.12 0.97
N PHE A 115 10.71 0.07 0.84
CA PHE A 115 11.44 1.28 0.46
C PHE A 115 10.81 2.53 1.07
N THR A 116 11.63 3.56 1.26
CA THR A 116 11.16 4.87 1.73
C THR A 116 10.70 5.73 0.56
N GLN A 117 9.76 6.64 0.82
CA GLN A 117 9.35 7.69 -0.10
C GLN A 117 9.23 9.00 0.68
N ALA A 118 10.12 9.95 0.40
CA ALA A 118 10.02 11.28 0.98
C ALA A 118 8.76 11.99 0.49
N ARG A 119 7.97 12.53 1.41
CA ARG A 119 6.73 13.24 1.09
C ARG A 119 6.39 14.21 2.22
N ASN A 120 5.97 15.41 1.84
CA ASN A 120 5.45 16.39 2.79
C ASN A 120 3.99 16.05 3.14
N PHE A 121 3.74 15.76 4.41
CA PHE A 121 2.45 15.47 5.02
C PHE A 121 1.96 16.60 5.91
N VAL A 122 2.78 17.06 6.86
CA VAL A 122 2.45 18.05 7.88
C VAL A 122 2.08 19.39 7.26
N ASN A 123 2.84 19.82 6.24
CA ASN A 123 2.67 21.12 5.60
C ASN A 123 2.18 20.99 4.15
N ALA A 124 1.50 19.89 3.82
CA ALA A 124 0.94 19.67 2.49
C ALA A 124 -0.02 20.82 2.12
N PRO A 125 0.24 21.62 1.06
CA PRO A 125 -0.60 22.77 0.71
C PRO A 125 -2.07 22.40 0.47
N ALA A 126 -2.31 21.20 -0.08
CA ALA A 126 -3.63 20.65 -0.33
C ALA A 126 -4.50 20.51 0.95
N ALA A 127 -3.90 20.40 2.13
CA ALA A 127 -4.65 20.37 3.39
C ALA A 127 -5.35 21.71 3.69
N LYS A 128 -4.82 22.82 3.15
CA LYS A 128 -5.39 24.17 3.33
C LYS A 128 -6.34 24.54 2.20
N THR A 129 -6.02 24.17 0.97
CA THR A 129 -6.77 24.59 -0.23
C THR A 129 -7.79 23.57 -0.70
N GLY A 130 -7.75 22.35 -0.17
CA GLY A 130 -8.49 21.21 -0.70
C GLY A 130 -7.91 20.68 -2.02
N ILE A 131 -8.58 19.65 -2.54
CA ILE A 131 -8.26 19.01 -3.83
C ILE A 131 -9.54 18.89 -4.67
N LYS A 132 -9.38 18.74 -5.99
CA LYS A 132 -10.47 18.36 -6.87
C LYS A 132 -10.61 16.83 -6.87
N VAL A 133 -11.85 16.37 -6.79
CA VAL A 133 -12.21 14.96 -6.84
C VAL A 133 -13.23 14.76 -7.95
N VAL A 134 -13.07 13.72 -8.76
CA VAL A 134 -14.05 13.29 -9.77
C VAL A 134 -14.70 11.98 -9.36
N SER A 135 -15.86 11.66 -9.93
CA SER A 135 -16.54 10.38 -9.72
C SER A 135 -16.29 9.43 -10.90
N THR A 136 -16.13 8.14 -10.62
CA THR A 136 -15.97 7.08 -11.64
C THR A 136 -16.65 5.79 -11.17
N PRO A 137 -17.08 4.87 -12.06
CA PRO A 137 -17.56 3.55 -11.65
C PRO A 137 -16.51 2.74 -10.88
N ASP A 138 -16.92 1.97 -9.87
CA ASP A 138 -16.05 1.03 -9.17
C ASP A 138 -15.88 -0.27 -9.99
N LEU A 139 -14.73 -0.42 -10.65
CA LEU A 139 -14.39 -1.60 -11.44
C LEU A 139 -13.59 -2.65 -10.66
N ARG A 140 -13.42 -2.47 -9.35
CA ARG A 140 -12.59 -3.35 -8.53
C ARG A 140 -13.34 -4.64 -8.20
N TRP A 141 -12.58 -5.70 -7.95
CA TRP A 141 -13.10 -6.96 -7.42
C TRP A 141 -13.84 -6.78 -6.08
N ALA A 142 -14.55 -7.82 -5.64
CA ALA A 142 -15.36 -7.78 -4.42
C ALA A 142 -14.54 -7.80 -3.11
N ARG A 143 -13.28 -8.27 -3.14
CA ARG A 143 -12.42 -8.41 -1.94
C ARG A 143 -11.58 -7.16 -1.67
N ARG A 144 -12.25 -5.99 -1.64
CA ARG A 144 -11.65 -4.67 -1.41
C ARG A 144 -11.08 -4.53 0.00
N ASP A 145 -11.57 -5.35 0.92
CA ASP A 145 -11.06 -5.49 2.27
C ASP A 145 -9.61 -5.97 2.31
N ILE A 146 -9.14 -6.72 1.30
CA ILE A 146 -7.75 -7.19 1.23
C ILE A 146 -6.89 -6.10 0.59
N LYS A 147 -5.89 -5.60 1.33
CA LYS A 147 -4.92 -4.61 0.82
C LYS A 147 -3.86 -5.27 -0.08
N SER A 148 -4.33 -5.89 -1.16
CA SER A 148 -3.49 -6.60 -2.12
C SER A 148 -2.80 -5.66 -3.10
N VAL A 149 -1.83 -6.19 -3.85
CA VAL A 149 -1.14 -5.48 -4.94
C VAL A 149 -1.90 -5.52 -6.28
N ASN A 150 -3.14 -6.04 -6.31
CA ASN A 150 -4.02 -6.02 -7.49
C ASN A 150 -4.61 -4.61 -7.72
N LEU A 151 -3.76 -3.68 -8.09
CA LEU A 151 -4.05 -2.25 -8.10
C LEU A 151 -4.36 -1.66 -9.48
N LEU A 152 -4.56 -2.48 -10.52
CA LEU A 152 -4.83 -1.97 -11.87
C LEU A 152 -6.09 -1.09 -11.92
N ALA A 153 -7.19 -1.52 -11.29
CA ALA A 153 -8.43 -0.72 -11.25
C ALA A 153 -8.24 0.63 -10.51
N PRO A 154 -7.62 0.68 -9.31
CA PRO A 154 -7.17 1.93 -8.69
C PRO A 154 -6.29 2.82 -9.58
N VAL A 155 -5.34 2.22 -10.32
CA VAL A 155 -4.47 2.96 -11.27
C VAL A 155 -5.31 3.61 -12.37
N LEU A 156 -6.26 2.89 -12.96
CA LEU A 156 -7.16 3.45 -13.99
C LEU A 156 -8.04 4.58 -13.43
N ALA A 157 -8.54 4.44 -12.19
CA ALA A 157 -9.31 5.49 -11.53
C ALA A 157 -8.47 6.75 -11.24
N LYS A 158 -7.22 6.59 -10.80
CA LYS A 158 -6.28 7.71 -10.64
C LYS A 158 -5.92 8.38 -11.96
N GLN A 159 -5.73 7.59 -13.02
CA GLN A 159 -5.46 8.12 -14.35
C GLN A 159 -6.65 8.94 -14.86
N PHE A 160 -7.88 8.42 -14.71
CA PHE A 160 -9.09 9.16 -15.04
C PHE A 160 -9.20 10.49 -14.26
N ALA A 161 -8.85 10.50 -12.97
CA ALA A 161 -8.79 11.74 -12.20
C ALA A 161 -7.78 12.73 -12.80
N ALA A 162 -6.56 12.28 -13.09
CA ALA A 162 -5.51 13.12 -13.66
C ALA A 162 -5.92 13.73 -15.01
N GLU A 163 -6.51 12.94 -15.91
CA GLU A 163 -7.03 13.39 -17.21
C GLU A 163 -8.15 14.44 -17.09
N ASN A 164 -8.86 14.43 -15.96
CA ASN A 164 -9.92 15.40 -15.64
C ASN A 164 -9.42 16.53 -14.69
N GLY A 165 -8.10 16.67 -14.54
CA GLY A 165 -7.48 17.71 -13.72
C GLY A 165 -7.77 17.60 -12.22
N ALA A 166 -8.02 16.38 -11.73
CA ALA A 166 -8.32 16.05 -10.35
C ALA A 166 -7.21 15.21 -9.70
N GLN A 167 -7.10 15.27 -8.38
CA GLN A 167 -6.08 14.55 -7.61
C GLN A 167 -6.58 13.19 -7.09
N GLU A 168 -7.89 13.00 -7.06
CA GLU A 168 -8.54 11.77 -6.61
C GLU A 168 -9.78 11.46 -7.43
N ALA A 169 -10.10 10.16 -7.54
CA ALA A 169 -11.37 9.68 -8.02
C ALA A 169 -12.11 8.99 -6.87
N TRP A 170 -13.35 9.40 -6.61
CA TRP A 170 -14.29 8.62 -5.81
C TRP A 170 -14.99 7.61 -6.69
N MET A 171 -14.91 6.35 -6.29
CA MET A 171 -15.53 5.24 -7.00
C MET A 171 -16.98 5.06 -6.54
N ILE A 172 -17.86 4.67 -7.47
CA ILE A 172 -19.29 4.56 -7.26
C ILE A 172 -19.78 3.17 -7.67
N GLU A 173 -20.60 2.57 -6.82
CA GLU A 173 -21.31 1.31 -7.04
C GLU A 173 -22.74 1.48 -6.54
N ASP A 174 -23.74 1.03 -7.31
CA ASP A 174 -25.17 1.15 -6.96
C ASP A 174 -25.62 2.55 -6.51
N GLY A 175 -25.04 3.59 -7.14
CA GLY A 175 -25.34 4.99 -6.84
C GLY A 175 -24.75 5.51 -5.52
N VAL A 176 -23.94 4.71 -4.82
CA VAL A 176 -23.26 5.11 -3.58
C VAL A 176 -21.74 5.15 -3.75
N VAL A 177 -21.09 6.08 -3.05
CA VAL A 177 -19.63 6.13 -2.99
C VAL A 177 -19.13 4.88 -2.25
N THR A 178 -18.18 4.16 -2.85
CA THR A 178 -17.45 3.08 -2.18
C THR A 178 -16.31 3.69 -1.36
N GLU A 179 -15.27 4.15 -2.05
CA GLU A 179 -14.12 4.87 -1.50
C GLU A 179 -13.37 5.60 -2.64
N GLY A 180 -12.27 6.27 -2.33
CA GLY A 180 -11.37 6.84 -3.33
C GLY A 180 -10.42 5.80 -3.93
N ALA A 181 -9.81 6.10 -5.08
CA ALA A 181 -8.89 5.17 -5.74
C ALA A 181 -7.73 4.74 -4.82
N SER A 182 -7.29 5.61 -3.90
CA SER A 182 -6.30 5.28 -2.88
C SER A 182 -6.58 5.97 -1.53
N SER A 183 -7.85 6.15 -1.18
CA SER A 183 -8.27 6.90 0.02
C SER A 183 -9.68 6.49 0.47
N THR A 184 -10.04 6.77 1.72
CA THR A 184 -11.43 6.59 2.20
C THR A 184 -12.22 7.89 2.04
N ALA A 185 -13.50 7.79 1.68
CA ALA A 185 -14.38 8.95 1.52
C ALA A 185 -15.16 9.27 2.81
N TRP A 186 -15.22 10.55 3.15
CA TRP A 186 -15.98 11.09 4.27
C TRP A 186 -16.70 12.35 3.83
N ILE A 187 -17.98 12.50 4.21
CA ILE A 187 -18.83 13.65 3.86
C ILE A 187 -19.33 14.29 5.16
N VAL A 188 -19.22 15.61 5.26
CA VAL A 188 -19.81 16.38 6.35
C VAL A 188 -21.09 17.07 5.87
N LYS A 189 -22.22 16.80 6.53
CA LYS A 189 -23.51 17.45 6.28
C LYS A 189 -24.04 18.06 7.57
N GLY A 190 -23.92 19.39 7.70
CA GLY A 190 -24.23 20.08 8.94
C GLY A 190 -23.32 19.61 10.08
N LYS A 191 -23.90 18.99 11.11
CA LYS A 191 -23.16 18.39 12.25
C LYS A 191 -22.92 16.89 12.12
N THR A 192 -23.26 16.30 10.98
CA THR A 192 -23.17 14.84 10.77
C THR A 192 -21.98 14.51 9.87
N LEU A 193 -21.14 13.58 10.32
CA LEU A 193 -20.10 12.94 9.52
C LEU A 193 -20.65 11.63 8.94
N ILE A 194 -20.50 11.44 7.63
CA ILE A 194 -21.06 10.31 6.88
C ILE A 194 -19.90 9.60 6.16
N SER A 195 -19.81 8.29 6.32
CA SER A 195 -18.93 7.42 5.54
C SER A 195 -19.61 6.08 5.29
N ARG A 196 -19.12 5.33 4.31
CA ARG A 196 -19.63 3.99 4.00
C ARG A 196 -19.32 3.03 5.17
N PRO A 197 -20.24 2.13 5.55
CA PRO A 197 -19.93 1.05 6.49
C PRO A 197 -18.77 0.17 6.00
N LEU A 198 -18.09 -0.50 6.93
CA LEU A 198 -17.10 -1.52 6.58
C LEU A 198 -17.80 -2.67 5.83
N SER A 199 -17.25 -3.05 4.68
CA SER A 199 -17.77 -4.11 3.79
C SER A 199 -16.64 -4.87 3.13
#